data_AF-A0A960WLD5-F1
#
_entry.id   AF-A0A960WLD5-F1
#
_cell.length_a   1.000
_cell.length_b   1.000
_cell.length_c   1.000
_cell.angle_alpha   90.00
_cell.angle_beta   90.00
_cell.angle_gamma   90.00
#
_symmetry.space_group_name_H-M   'P 1'
#
loop_
_entity.id
_entity.type
_entity.pdbx_description
1 polymer ?
#
loop_
_entity_poly.entity_id
_entity_poly.type
_entity_poly.pdbx_seq_one_letter_code
_entity_poly.pdbx_strand_id
1 'polypeptide(L)'
;MKTLALLFSILVNAILLQANEWPSWRGPNGDGKLPDAATYPVQWSATEHILWRTDLPDRGNSSPIAWGDRVFVTQSEEEGRKRSLICLDAANGRILWKETIDYGKAEETHKTNTHCAASPVTDGKLVFAWHGNAGLHAYDFEGKKAWSADLGSDYAHIWGPHAASPVLMGSAILVHAGPGPVARLFAIHKDTGKEIWRQELDAFESTDAKQFKGSWATPLLVQNGGRDEMLLGLPGFLTSFDPRTGKELWRVGGLGDLCYTNVMSEGGRALYLCGYGGPGIGVKLPSAGETGDLTSSHRLWADPPKGQNQNPQRIGSGQILGDHLYLLNEPGVMQCSEVATGKILWRERLGANSWSSMNLIGKTLYVNDTRGTTYLIAPDPSSLKLIGKNDVDANQHTNASLAFAGGRIYLRTDAYLYAIE
;
A
#
# COMPACT_ATOMS: atom_id res chain seq x y z
N MET A 1 -53.35 -45.06 -15.71
CA MET A 1 -52.71 -44.07 -14.81
C MET A 1 -51.22 -44.38 -14.74
N LYS A 2 -50.39 -43.65 -15.49
CA LYS A 2 -48.92 -43.70 -15.37
C LYS A 2 -48.48 -42.29 -14.98
N THR A 3 -48.08 -42.13 -13.73
CA THR A 3 -47.70 -40.85 -13.14
C THR A 3 -46.25 -40.55 -13.55
N LEU A 4 -46.06 -39.46 -14.28
CA LEU A 4 -44.76 -38.97 -14.73
C LEU A 4 -44.17 -38.12 -13.58
N ALA A 5 -43.03 -38.54 -13.04
CA ALA A 5 -42.28 -37.77 -12.05
C ALA A 5 -41.43 -36.71 -12.78
N LEU A 6 -41.72 -35.43 -12.54
CA LEU A 6 -40.94 -34.31 -13.06
C LEU A 6 -39.86 -33.97 -12.03
N LEU A 7 -38.61 -34.28 -12.34
CA LEU A 7 -37.43 -33.83 -11.58
C LEU A 7 -37.14 -32.37 -11.94
N PHE A 8 -37.30 -31.47 -10.98
CA PHE A 8 -36.92 -30.07 -11.09
C PHE A 8 -35.44 -29.94 -10.69
N SER A 9 -34.54 -29.82 -11.67
CA SER A 9 -33.15 -29.45 -11.42
C SER A 9 -33.08 -27.97 -11.04
N ILE A 10 -32.78 -27.68 -9.77
CA ILE A 10 -32.43 -26.35 -9.30
C ILE A 10 -31.00 -26.05 -9.75
N LEU A 11 -30.85 -25.26 -10.82
CA LEU A 11 -29.57 -24.61 -11.16
C LEU A 11 -29.30 -23.53 -10.10
N VAL A 12 -28.44 -23.85 -9.13
CA VAL A 12 -27.83 -22.85 -8.26
C VAL A 12 -26.74 -22.16 -9.09
N ASN A 13 -27.05 -21.00 -9.66
CA ASN A 13 -26.03 -20.09 -10.17
C ASN A 13 -25.20 -19.63 -8.96
N ALA A 14 -23.99 -20.18 -8.82
CA ALA A 14 -22.99 -19.64 -7.93
C ALA A 14 -22.60 -18.26 -8.46
N ILE A 15 -23.20 -17.20 -7.92
CA ILE A 15 -22.70 -15.85 -8.10
C ILE A 15 -21.37 -15.83 -7.33
N LEU A 16 -20.26 -15.95 -8.06
CA LEU A 16 -18.94 -15.68 -7.51
C LEU A 16 -18.96 -14.23 -7.01
N LEU A 17 -18.94 -14.05 -5.69
CA LEU A 17 -18.72 -12.73 -5.09
C LEU A 17 -17.28 -12.34 -5.39
N GLN A 18 -17.05 -11.67 -6.52
CA GLN A 18 -15.85 -10.89 -6.72
C GLN A 18 -15.93 -9.65 -5.83
N ALA A 19 -14.80 -9.24 -5.26
CA ALA A 19 -14.73 -7.93 -4.63
C ALA A 19 -14.90 -6.89 -5.74
N ASN A 20 -16.00 -6.14 -5.68
CA ASN A 20 -16.25 -5.09 -6.66
C ASN A 20 -15.34 -3.88 -6.42
N GLU A 21 -14.78 -3.74 -5.21
CA GLU A 21 -14.15 -2.51 -4.76
C GLU A 21 -12.72 -2.73 -4.25
N TRP A 22 -11.82 -1.83 -4.63
CA TRP A 22 -10.46 -1.69 -4.13
C TRP A 22 -10.24 -0.23 -3.72
N PRO A 23 -10.83 0.22 -2.60
CA PRO A 23 -11.00 1.64 -2.29
C PRO A 23 -9.72 2.40 -1.93
N SER A 24 -8.67 1.70 -1.54
CA SER A 24 -7.44 2.25 -0.98
C SER A 24 -6.22 1.53 -1.52
N TRP A 25 -5.04 2.13 -1.30
CA TRP A 25 -3.78 1.42 -1.41
C TRP A 25 -3.84 0.12 -0.60
N ARG A 26 -3.48 -1.01 -1.23
CA ARG A 26 -3.60 -2.37 -0.66
C ARG A 26 -5.04 -2.80 -0.30
N GLY A 27 -6.04 -2.23 -0.96
CA GLY A 27 -7.40 -2.78 -0.96
C GLY A 27 -8.21 -2.45 0.28
N PRO A 28 -9.35 -3.13 0.49
CA PRO A 28 -10.40 -2.71 1.44
C PRO A 28 -9.93 -2.54 2.89
N ASN A 29 -8.97 -3.34 3.33
CA ASN A 29 -8.44 -3.30 4.70
C ASN A 29 -7.02 -2.75 4.79
N GLY A 30 -6.42 -2.30 3.66
CA GLY A 30 -5.02 -1.85 3.60
C GLY A 30 -3.98 -2.97 3.75
N ASP A 31 -4.40 -4.24 3.82
CA ASP A 31 -3.55 -5.41 4.04
C ASP A 31 -3.16 -6.16 2.75
N GLY A 32 -3.72 -5.76 1.61
CA GLY A 32 -3.47 -6.33 0.29
C GLY A 32 -4.15 -7.68 0.08
N LYS A 33 -5.22 -7.99 0.83
CA LYS A 33 -5.88 -9.29 0.80
C LYS A 33 -7.29 -9.23 0.22
N LEU A 34 -7.67 -10.28 -0.51
CA LEU A 34 -9.06 -10.61 -0.86
C LEU A 34 -9.37 -12.06 -0.46
N PRO A 35 -10.63 -12.39 -0.15
CA PRO A 35 -11.01 -13.72 0.34
C PRO A 35 -10.76 -14.83 -0.68
N ASP A 36 -10.67 -16.08 -0.20
CA ASP A 36 -10.45 -17.31 -0.98
C ASP A 36 -11.33 -17.46 -2.24
N ALA A 37 -12.56 -16.94 -2.21
CA ALA A 37 -13.49 -17.01 -3.33
C ALA A 37 -13.16 -16.03 -4.48
N ALA A 38 -12.26 -15.07 -4.25
CA ALA A 38 -11.87 -14.09 -5.25
C ALA A 38 -11.01 -14.74 -6.34
N THR A 39 -11.44 -14.60 -7.58
CA THR A 39 -10.76 -15.14 -8.77
C THR A 39 -10.45 -14.01 -9.74
N TYR A 40 -9.18 -13.92 -10.14
CA TYR A 40 -8.65 -12.92 -11.07
C TYR A 40 -7.74 -13.60 -12.11
N PRO A 41 -7.46 -12.93 -13.25
CA PRO A 41 -6.59 -13.45 -14.29
C PRO A 41 -5.24 -13.92 -13.76
N VAL A 42 -4.78 -15.08 -14.23
CA VAL A 42 -3.47 -15.64 -13.88
C VAL A 42 -2.46 -15.66 -15.02
N GLN A 43 -2.93 -15.42 -16.24
CA GLN A 43 -2.13 -15.41 -17.46
C GLN A 43 -2.54 -14.22 -18.31
N TRP A 44 -1.57 -13.42 -18.76
CA TRP A 44 -1.75 -12.32 -19.70
C TRP A 44 -0.42 -11.98 -20.36
N SER A 45 -0.46 -11.12 -21.38
CA SER A 45 0.73 -10.60 -22.03
C SER A 45 0.50 -9.16 -22.49
N ALA A 46 1.45 -8.59 -23.22
CA ALA A 46 1.28 -7.27 -23.84
C ALA A 46 0.11 -7.19 -24.82
N THR A 47 -0.38 -8.32 -25.35
CA THR A 47 -1.43 -8.38 -26.38
C THR A 47 -2.61 -9.28 -26.03
N GLU A 48 -2.49 -10.11 -24.99
CA GLU A 48 -3.54 -11.02 -24.55
C GLU A 48 -4.05 -10.62 -23.18
N HIS A 49 -5.37 -10.74 -22.97
CA HIS A 49 -6.04 -10.40 -21.70
C HIS A 49 -5.90 -8.94 -21.25
N ILE A 50 -5.48 -8.04 -22.15
CA ILE A 50 -5.54 -6.60 -21.92
C ILE A 50 -6.90 -6.09 -22.40
N LEU A 51 -7.76 -5.68 -21.46
CA LEU A 51 -9.06 -5.08 -21.78
C LEU A 51 -8.88 -3.68 -22.38
N TRP A 52 -8.05 -2.86 -21.74
CA TRP A 52 -7.69 -1.54 -22.23
C TRP A 52 -6.36 -1.07 -21.66
N ARG A 53 -5.78 -0.08 -22.32
CA ARG A 53 -4.61 0.66 -21.88
C ARG A 53 -4.84 2.15 -22.16
N THR A 54 -4.55 2.99 -21.17
CA THR A 54 -4.71 4.43 -21.26
C THR A 54 -3.41 5.15 -20.96
N ASP A 55 -3.05 6.11 -21.80
CA ASP A 55 -1.88 6.97 -21.63
C ASP A 55 -2.03 7.86 -20.39
N LEU A 56 -1.02 7.87 -19.55
CA LEU A 56 -0.87 8.79 -18.43
C LEU A 56 0.05 9.95 -18.85
N PRO A 57 -0.20 11.18 -18.35
CA PRO A 57 0.49 12.36 -18.86
C PRO A 57 1.97 12.44 -18.47
N ASP A 58 2.39 11.70 -17.43
CA ASP A 58 3.77 11.64 -16.95
C ASP A 58 3.95 10.39 -16.07
N ARG A 59 5.19 10.06 -15.68
CA ARG A 59 5.48 8.97 -14.73
C ARG A 59 4.82 9.16 -13.38
N GLY A 60 4.50 8.05 -12.71
CA GLY A 60 4.06 8.11 -11.32
C GLY A 60 4.06 6.75 -10.62
N ASN A 61 4.02 6.80 -9.29
CA ASN A 61 4.20 5.63 -8.43
C ASN A 61 2.93 5.19 -7.68
N SER A 62 1.90 6.04 -7.61
CA SER A 62 0.69 5.66 -6.89
C SER A 62 0.02 4.45 -7.51
N SER A 63 -0.50 3.58 -6.65
CA SER A 63 -1.24 2.42 -7.11
C SER A 63 -2.67 2.84 -7.45
N PRO A 64 -3.30 2.21 -8.47
CA PRO A 64 -4.71 2.46 -8.74
C PRO A 64 -5.58 2.08 -7.55
N ILE A 65 -6.69 2.78 -7.40
CA ILE A 65 -7.86 2.32 -6.64
C ILE A 65 -9.03 2.19 -7.60
N ALA A 66 -10.00 1.34 -7.27
CA ALA A 66 -11.16 1.13 -8.11
C ALA A 66 -12.41 1.08 -7.24
N TRP A 67 -13.46 1.75 -7.70
CA TRP A 67 -14.77 1.68 -7.08
C TRP A 67 -15.89 1.68 -8.13
N GLY A 68 -16.67 0.60 -8.21
CA GLY A 68 -17.73 0.40 -9.18
C GLY A 68 -17.21 0.51 -10.62
N ASP A 69 -17.67 1.53 -11.33
CA ASP A 69 -17.30 1.80 -12.72
C ASP A 69 -16.19 2.86 -12.86
N ARG A 70 -15.47 3.17 -11.77
CA ARG A 70 -14.39 4.17 -11.74
C ARG A 70 -13.06 3.56 -11.28
N VAL A 71 -11.99 4.05 -11.89
CA VAL A 71 -10.60 3.82 -11.47
C VAL A 71 -9.94 5.16 -11.22
N PHE A 72 -9.18 5.29 -10.13
CA PHE A 72 -8.51 6.54 -9.76
C PHE A 72 -7.02 6.34 -9.55
N VAL A 73 -6.24 7.33 -9.99
CA VAL A 73 -4.79 7.42 -9.73
C VAL A 73 -4.41 8.88 -9.45
N THR A 74 -3.41 9.09 -8.60
CA THR A 74 -2.78 10.42 -8.45
C THR A 74 -1.64 10.58 -9.45
N GLN A 75 -1.38 11.80 -9.89
CA GLN A 75 -0.39 12.08 -10.93
C GLN A 75 0.39 13.33 -10.59
N SER A 76 1.69 13.32 -10.84
CA SER A 76 2.51 14.54 -10.85
C SER A 76 2.90 14.87 -12.27
N GLU A 77 2.85 16.14 -12.65
CA GLU A 77 3.29 16.69 -13.93
C GLU A 77 4.23 17.88 -13.65
N GLU A 78 5.05 18.26 -14.63
CA GLU A 78 5.94 19.43 -14.55
C GLU A 78 6.86 19.41 -13.31
N GLU A 79 7.50 18.27 -13.05
CA GLU A 79 8.38 18.04 -11.90
C GLU A 79 7.69 18.27 -10.54
N GLY A 80 6.40 17.93 -10.45
CA GLY A 80 5.62 18.06 -9.22
C GLY A 80 5.03 19.46 -9.00
N ARG A 81 5.18 20.40 -9.94
CA ARG A 81 4.48 21.69 -9.86
C ARG A 81 2.97 21.52 -10.04
N LYS A 82 2.54 20.50 -10.79
CA LYS A 82 1.13 20.14 -10.96
C LYS A 82 0.83 18.78 -10.35
N ARG A 83 -0.16 18.72 -9.47
CA ARG A 83 -0.60 17.49 -8.80
C ARG A 83 -2.05 17.21 -9.16
N SER A 84 -2.30 16.05 -9.76
CA SER A 84 -3.62 15.73 -10.30
C SER A 84 -4.20 14.47 -9.66
N LEU A 85 -5.53 14.42 -9.57
CA LEU A 85 -6.30 13.20 -9.44
C LEU A 85 -6.96 12.91 -10.79
N ILE A 86 -6.72 11.72 -11.34
CA ILE A 86 -7.28 11.27 -12.62
C ILE A 86 -8.33 10.21 -12.32
N CYS A 87 -9.49 10.35 -12.94
CA CYS A 87 -10.56 9.36 -12.91
C CYS A 87 -10.77 8.77 -14.30
N LEU A 88 -10.85 7.45 -14.37
CA LEU A 88 -11.05 6.70 -15.60
C LEU A 88 -12.29 5.81 -15.48
N ASP A 89 -12.94 5.58 -16.62
CA ASP A 89 -13.99 4.59 -16.77
C ASP A 89 -13.40 3.18 -16.68
N ALA A 90 -13.90 2.36 -15.75
CA ALA A 90 -13.38 1.03 -15.50
C ALA A 90 -13.56 0.05 -16.68
N ALA A 91 -14.54 0.29 -17.54
CA ALA A 91 -14.90 -0.61 -18.64
C ALA A 91 -14.10 -0.34 -19.92
N ASN A 92 -13.72 0.91 -20.17
CA ASN A 92 -13.04 1.29 -21.42
C ASN A 92 -11.77 2.14 -21.24
N GLY A 93 -11.41 2.49 -20.01
CA GLY A 93 -10.19 3.24 -19.71
C GLY A 93 -10.23 4.72 -20.10
N ARG A 94 -11.35 5.24 -20.61
CA ARG A 94 -11.44 6.67 -20.95
C ARG A 94 -11.28 7.52 -19.70
N ILE A 95 -10.40 8.52 -19.77
CA ILE A 95 -10.31 9.56 -18.75
C ILE A 95 -11.65 10.32 -18.72
N LEU A 96 -12.36 10.23 -17.61
CA LEU A 96 -13.63 10.92 -17.38
C LEU A 96 -13.38 12.36 -16.94
N TRP A 97 -12.39 12.55 -16.07
CA TRP A 97 -11.95 13.87 -15.61
C TRP A 97 -10.53 13.80 -15.04
N LYS A 98 -9.89 14.97 -14.99
CA LYS A 98 -8.59 15.20 -14.33
C LYS A 98 -8.67 16.51 -13.58
N GLU A 99 -8.57 16.46 -12.26
CA GLU A 99 -8.54 17.64 -11.41
C GLU A 99 -7.10 17.91 -10.97
N THR A 100 -6.61 19.13 -11.24
CA THR A 100 -5.21 19.50 -11.03
C THR A 100 -5.09 20.65 -10.02
N ILE A 101 -4.17 20.48 -9.08
CA ILE A 101 -3.68 21.53 -8.18
C ILE A 101 -2.36 22.04 -8.74
N ASP A 102 -2.28 23.34 -8.99
CA ASP A 102 -1.04 24.03 -9.28
C ASP A 102 -0.37 24.43 -7.96
N TYR A 103 0.66 23.69 -7.57
CA TYR A 103 1.46 23.98 -6.38
C TYR A 103 2.56 25.02 -6.68
N GLY A 104 2.94 25.20 -7.96
CA GLY A 104 3.90 26.19 -8.43
C GLY A 104 5.36 26.00 -7.99
N LYS A 105 5.63 25.14 -7.00
CA LYS A 105 6.97 24.90 -6.45
C LYS A 105 7.45 23.50 -6.85
N ALA A 106 8.71 23.42 -7.28
CA ALA A 106 9.40 22.14 -7.37
C ALA A 106 9.90 21.73 -5.99
N GLU A 107 9.85 20.44 -5.71
CA GLU A 107 10.28 19.87 -4.43
C GLU A 107 11.34 18.82 -4.67
N GLU A 108 12.27 18.71 -3.72
CA GLU A 108 13.30 17.68 -3.80
C GLU A 108 12.66 16.29 -3.63
N THR A 109 13.04 15.36 -4.50
CA THR A 109 12.61 13.97 -4.42
C THR A 109 13.65 13.06 -5.08
N HIS A 110 13.58 11.76 -4.80
CA HIS A 110 14.43 10.77 -5.45
C HIS A 110 14.03 10.61 -6.92
N LYS A 111 15.00 10.35 -7.82
CA LYS A 111 14.76 10.18 -9.26
C LYS A 111 13.75 9.07 -9.64
N THR A 112 13.55 8.10 -8.75
CA THR A 112 12.57 7.02 -8.90
C THR A 112 11.34 7.19 -7.99
N ASN A 113 11.28 8.26 -7.19
CA ASN A 113 10.10 8.62 -6.41
C ASN A 113 9.44 9.89 -6.94
N THR A 114 8.36 9.72 -7.70
CA THR A 114 7.59 10.88 -8.18
C THR A 114 6.86 11.55 -7.04
N HIS A 115 6.42 12.78 -7.25
CA HIS A 115 5.84 13.52 -6.15
C HIS A 115 4.42 13.04 -5.76
N CYS A 116 3.74 12.29 -6.62
CA CYS A 116 2.44 11.67 -6.33
C CYS A 116 2.58 10.16 -6.13
N ALA A 117 3.34 9.76 -5.10
CA ALA A 117 3.49 8.35 -4.72
C ALA A 117 2.32 7.83 -3.87
N ALA A 118 1.70 8.69 -3.06
CA ALA A 118 0.48 8.35 -2.31
C ALA A 118 -0.68 8.04 -3.27
N SER A 119 -1.34 6.90 -3.04
CA SER A 119 -2.57 6.53 -3.75
C SER A 119 -3.76 7.24 -3.13
N PRO A 120 -4.82 7.56 -3.88
CA PRO A 120 -6.01 8.15 -3.28
C PRO A 120 -6.78 7.09 -2.45
N VAL A 121 -7.81 7.52 -1.74
CA VAL A 121 -8.77 6.63 -1.06
C VAL A 121 -10.20 7.08 -1.33
N THR A 122 -11.16 6.16 -1.39
CA THR A 122 -12.58 6.48 -1.60
C THR A 122 -13.49 5.74 -0.64
N ASP A 123 -14.60 6.36 -0.27
CA ASP A 123 -15.70 5.72 0.47
C ASP A 123 -16.91 5.38 -0.42
N GLY A 124 -16.75 5.51 -1.75
CA GLY A 124 -17.80 5.31 -2.74
C GLY A 124 -18.69 6.53 -2.97
N LYS A 125 -18.49 7.63 -2.23
CA LYS A 125 -19.19 8.91 -2.45
C LYS A 125 -18.21 10.01 -2.82
N LEU A 126 -17.11 10.10 -2.07
CA LEU A 126 -16.03 11.02 -2.30
C LEU A 126 -14.71 10.26 -2.47
N VAL A 127 -13.84 10.80 -3.31
CA VAL A 127 -12.45 10.37 -3.46
C VAL A 127 -11.53 11.44 -2.88
N PHE A 128 -10.59 10.98 -2.06
CA PHE A 128 -9.66 11.79 -1.29
C PHE A 128 -8.24 11.59 -1.80
N ALA A 129 -7.59 12.68 -2.22
CA ALA A 129 -6.23 12.66 -2.73
C ALA A 129 -5.32 13.50 -1.83
N TRP A 130 -4.33 12.84 -1.22
CA TRP A 130 -3.25 13.50 -0.48
C TRP A 130 -2.10 13.78 -1.44
N HIS A 131 -1.81 15.06 -1.68
CA HIS A 131 -0.72 15.50 -2.56
C HIS A 131 0.49 16.04 -1.79
N GLY A 132 0.64 15.64 -0.52
CA GLY A 132 1.73 16.13 0.32
C GLY A 132 1.58 17.62 0.60
N ASN A 133 2.65 18.37 0.42
CA ASN A 133 2.66 19.83 0.64
C ASN A 133 1.65 20.60 -0.23
N ALA A 134 1.11 20.00 -1.29
CA ALA A 134 0.04 20.61 -2.08
C ALA A 134 -1.37 20.45 -1.47
N GLY A 135 -1.53 19.68 -0.38
CA GLY A 135 -2.76 19.57 0.39
C GLY A 135 -3.52 18.25 0.21
N LEU A 136 -4.57 18.08 1.02
CA LEU A 136 -5.56 17.01 0.94
C LEU A 136 -6.83 17.55 0.28
N HIS A 137 -7.33 16.85 -0.74
CA HIS A 137 -8.48 17.30 -1.51
C HIS A 137 -9.53 16.21 -1.63
N ALA A 138 -10.80 16.60 -1.58
CA ALA A 138 -11.94 15.72 -1.81
C ALA A 138 -12.70 16.11 -3.07
N TYR A 139 -13.07 15.12 -3.85
CA TYR A 139 -13.88 15.27 -5.05
C TYR A 139 -15.02 14.25 -5.03
N ASP A 140 -16.16 14.57 -5.64
CA ASP A 140 -17.14 13.56 -5.98
C ASP A 140 -16.69 12.74 -7.21
N PHE A 141 -17.50 11.74 -7.58
CA PHE A 141 -17.17 10.81 -8.68
C PHE A 141 -17.32 11.47 -10.06
N GLU A 142 -17.92 12.67 -10.12
CA GLU A 142 -18.04 13.52 -11.30
C GLU A 142 -16.88 14.52 -11.42
N GLY A 143 -15.96 14.55 -10.46
CA GLY A 143 -14.77 15.41 -10.46
C GLY A 143 -15.01 16.78 -9.86
N LYS A 144 -16.17 17.06 -9.27
CA LYS A 144 -16.42 18.32 -8.59
C LYS A 144 -15.74 18.30 -7.22
N LYS A 145 -14.89 19.31 -6.98
CA LYS A 145 -14.23 19.52 -5.70
C LYS A 145 -15.25 19.78 -4.59
N ALA A 146 -15.23 18.93 -3.57
CA ALA A 146 -16.04 19.09 -2.37
C ALA A 146 -15.36 20.03 -1.36
N TRP A 147 -14.07 19.80 -1.09
CA TRP A 147 -13.26 20.64 -0.20
C TRP A 147 -11.75 20.43 -0.42
N SER A 148 -10.96 21.35 0.13
CA SER A 148 -9.50 21.24 0.27
C SER A 148 -9.09 21.51 1.71
N ALA A 149 -8.05 20.82 2.19
CA ALA A 149 -7.45 21.02 3.50
C ALA A 149 -5.93 21.16 3.35
N ASP A 150 -5.39 22.23 3.94
CA ASP A 150 -3.94 22.42 4.10
C ASP A 150 -3.51 21.73 5.39
N LEU A 151 -2.63 20.74 5.28
CA LEU A 151 -2.09 19.98 6.41
C LEU A 151 -0.63 20.36 6.70
N GLY A 152 -0.20 21.52 6.24
CA GLY A 152 1.19 21.98 6.29
C GLY A 152 1.93 21.72 4.97
N SER A 153 2.88 22.61 4.69
CA SER A 153 3.72 22.59 3.48
C SER A 153 5.22 22.60 3.80
N ASP A 154 5.59 22.20 5.02
CA ASP A 154 6.94 22.23 5.59
C ASP A 154 7.60 20.85 5.63
N TYR A 155 6.97 19.83 5.01
CA TYR A 155 7.56 18.50 4.89
C TYR A 155 8.69 18.51 3.87
N ALA A 156 9.85 17.97 4.22
CA ALA A 156 11.02 17.98 3.34
C ALA A 156 11.94 16.79 3.61
N HIS A 157 12.23 16.01 2.57
CA HIS A 157 13.22 14.95 2.61
C HIS A 157 13.79 14.75 1.21
N ILE A 158 15.08 14.42 1.10
CA ILE A 158 15.77 14.19 -0.19
C ILE A 158 15.18 13.06 -1.06
N TRP A 159 14.23 12.30 -0.52
CA TRP A 159 13.54 11.20 -1.20
C TRP A 159 12.05 11.48 -1.42
N GLY A 160 11.60 12.70 -1.12
CA GLY A 160 10.22 13.14 -1.29
C GLY A 160 9.33 12.81 -0.08
N PRO A 161 8.52 13.75 0.45
CA PRO A 161 7.69 13.54 1.63
C PRO A 161 6.21 13.21 1.31
N HIS A 162 5.96 12.42 0.26
CA HIS A 162 4.62 12.31 -0.33
C HIS A 162 4.14 10.86 -0.57
N ALA A 163 4.72 9.86 0.09
CA ALA A 163 4.45 8.46 -0.23
C ALA A 163 3.33 7.81 0.59
N ALA A 164 3.12 8.24 1.83
CA ALA A 164 2.12 7.64 2.70
C ALA A 164 0.71 7.96 2.16
N SER A 165 -0.08 6.92 1.92
CA SER A 165 -1.45 7.07 1.40
C SER A 165 -2.42 7.41 2.55
N PRO A 166 -3.47 8.20 2.30
CA PRO A 166 -4.55 8.42 3.27
C PRO A 166 -5.32 7.13 3.52
N VAL A 167 -5.85 6.98 4.75
CA VAL A 167 -6.62 5.80 5.19
C VAL A 167 -7.95 6.25 5.76
N LEU A 168 -9.04 5.55 5.42
CA LEU A 168 -10.37 5.87 5.95
C LEU A 168 -10.66 5.11 7.25
N MET A 169 -11.26 5.80 8.21
CA MET A 169 -11.84 5.21 9.42
C MET A 169 -13.13 5.94 9.79
N GLY A 170 -14.28 5.31 9.55
CA GLY A 170 -15.58 5.91 9.86
C GLY A 170 -15.79 7.24 9.14
N SER A 171 -15.82 8.35 9.89
CA SER A 171 -15.92 9.72 9.37
C SER A 171 -14.57 10.43 9.21
N ALA A 172 -13.45 9.78 9.51
CA ALA A 172 -12.12 10.35 9.48
C ALA A 172 -11.28 9.83 8.31
N ILE A 173 -10.41 10.69 7.81
CA ILE A 173 -9.28 10.38 6.94
C ILE A 173 -8.02 10.53 7.79
N LEU A 174 -7.28 9.44 7.95
CA LEU A 174 -6.01 9.39 8.64
C LEU A 174 -4.88 9.67 7.65
N VAL A 175 -4.01 10.61 7.97
CA VAL A 175 -2.88 11.00 7.12
C VAL A 175 -1.60 10.96 7.94
N HIS A 176 -0.59 10.26 7.42
CA HIS A 176 0.79 10.39 7.87
C HIS A 176 1.51 11.34 6.91
N ALA A 177 1.85 12.53 7.40
CA ALA A 177 2.48 13.58 6.63
C ALA A 177 3.96 13.70 7.03
N GLY A 178 4.85 13.70 6.04
CA GLY A 178 6.30 13.59 6.23
C GLY A 178 6.93 12.60 5.23
N PRO A 179 8.18 12.19 5.43
CA PRO A 179 9.05 12.50 6.58
C PRO A 179 9.84 13.81 6.41
N GLY A 180 10.72 14.09 7.36
CA GLY A 180 11.63 15.23 7.31
C GLY A 180 11.91 15.86 8.68
N PRO A 181 12.32 17.14 8.68
CA PRO A 181 12.36 18.00 9.88
C PRO A 181 11.04 17.98 10.66
N VAL A 182 9.97 17.79 9.92
CA VAL A 182 8.60 17.80 10.40
C VAL A 182 7.92 16.52 9.92
N ALA A 183 7.21 15.86 10.83
CA ALA A 183 6.30 14.77 10.52
C ALA A 183 5.11 14.83 11.46
N ARG A 184 3.92 14.51 10.94
CA ARG A 184 2.66 14.65 11.67
C ARG A 184 1.70 13.51 11.32
N LEU A 185 0.85 13.17 12.27
CA LEU A 185 -0.35 12.37 12.03
C LEU A 185 -1.57 13.27 12.16
N PHE A 186 -2.54 13.07 11.27
CA PHE A 186 -3.80 13.79 11.30
C PHE A 186 -4.97 12.83 11.24
N ALA A 187 -6.08 13.22 11.86
CA ALA A 187 -7.41 12.80 11.44
C ALA A 187 -8.19 14.00 10.92
N ILE A 188 -8.72 13.88 9.70
CA ILE A 188 -9.50 14.93 9.02
C ILE A 188 -10.91 14.43 8.80
N HIS A 189 -11.93 15.23 9.11
CA HIS A 189 -13.32 14.89 8.87
C HIS A 189 -13.61 14.79 7.37
N LYS A 190 -14.00 13.60 6.90
CA LYS A 190 -14.08 13.26 5.47
C LYS A 190 -15.10 14.10 4.69
N ASP A 191 -16.19 14.53 5.34
CA ASP A 191 -17.21 15.31 4.64
C ASP A 191 -16.90 16.82 4.59
N THR A 192 -15.99 17.32 5.44
CA THR A 192 -15.81 18.77 5.62
C THR A 192 -14.36 19.25 5.48
N GLY A 193 -13.38 18.35 5.45
CA GLY A 193 -11.96 18.69 5.43
C GLY A 193 -11.43 19.32 6.72
N LYS A 194 -12.19 19.27 7.82
CA LYS A 194 -11.80 19.89 9.09
C LYS A 194 -10.92 18.94 9.91
N GLU A 195 -9.85 19.46 10.49
CA GLU A 195 -9.03 18.71 11.45
C GLU A 195 -9.88 18.25 12.64
N ILE A 196 -9.80 16.96 12.95
CA ILE A 196 -10.37 16.34 14.17
C ILE A 196 -9.30 16.34 15.26
N TRP A 197 -8.11 15.85 14.92
CA TRP A 197 -6.93 15.89 15.77
C TRP A 197 -5.66 15.90 14.92
N ARG A 198 -4.56 16.38 15.52
CA ARG A 198 -3.20 16.25 15.00
C ARG A 198 -2.27 15.74 16.10
N GLN A 199 -1.25 14.99 15.71
CA GLN A 199 -0.15 14.55 16.57
C GLN A 199 1.16 14.91 15.87
N GLU A 200 1.97 15.73 16.51
CA GLU A 200 3.34 15.97 16.07
C GLU A 200 4.18 14.72 16.34
N LEU A 201 4.92 14.26 15.34
CA LEU A 201 5.89 13.18 15.50
C LEU A 201 7.28 13.78 15.73
N ASP A 202 8.15 13.00 16.36
CA ASP A 202 9.54 13.42 16.56
C ASP A 202 10.20 13.80 15.24
N ALA A 203 11.00 14.87 15.26
CA ALA A 203 11.80 15.25 14.10
C ALA A 203 12.78 14.11 13.78
N PHE A 204 12.64 13.53 12.60
CA PHE A 204 13.50 12.44 12.15
C PHE A 204 14.67 13.00 11.34
N GLU A 205 15.27 14.09 11.77
CA GLU A 205 16.48 14.62 11.14
C GLU A 205 17.71 13.83 11.57
N SER A 206 18.67 13.76 10.67
CA SER A 206 20.02 13.35 11.00
C SER A 206 20.92 14.57 11.11
N THR A 207 21.75 14.59 12.15
CA THR A 207 22.84 15.56 12.28
C THR A 207 23.99 15.30 11.30
N ASP A 208 24.05 14.10 10.71
CA ASP A 208 24.96 13.75 9.61
C ASP A 208 24.20 13.83 8.29
N ALA A 209 24.60 14.75 7.41
CA ALA A 209 24.01 14.93 6.07
C ALA A 209 24.06 13.66 5.18
N LYS A 210 24.80 12.62 5.59
CA LYS A 210 24.86 11.31 4.91
C LYS A 210 23.94 10.25 5.50
N GLN A 211 23.36 10.49 6.67
CA GLN A 211 22.38 9.59 7.29
C GLN A 211 21.00 10.19 7.09
N PHE A 212 20.06 9.39 6.58
CA PHE A 212 18.69 9.81 6.36
C PHE A 212 17.80 9.04 7.32
N LYS A 213 16.79 9.72 7.84
CA LYS A 213 15.84 9.17 8.79
C LYS A 213 14.44 9.55 8.33
N GLY A 214 13.51 8.60 8.40
CA GLY A 214 12.16 8.87 7.97
C GLY A 214 11.32 7.61 7.78
N SER A 215 10.02 7.83 7.77
CA SER A 215 9.03 6.83 7.42
C SER A 215 8.16 7.31 6.27
N TRP A 216 7.98 6.41 5.30
CA TRP A 216 7.07 6.54 4.16
C TRP A 216 5.89 5.57 4.31
N ALA A 217 5.74 4.95 5.49
CA ALA A 217 4.69 3.97 5.74
C ALA A 217 3.31 4.64 5.76
N THR A 218 2.35 3.97 5.14
CA THR A 218 0.92 4.20 5.27
C THR A 218 0.44 3.54 6.57
N PRO A 219 -0.41 4.21 7.38
CA PRO A 219 -0.94 3.60 8.59
C PRO A 219 -1.75 2.32 8.30
N LEU A 220 -1.62 1.30 9.13
CA LEU A 220 -2.46 0.10 9.08
C LEU A 220 -3.45 0.11 10.24
N LEU A 221 -4.75 0.06 9.95
CA LEU A 221 -5.77 -0.11 10.97
C LEU A 221 -5.96 -1.58 11.30
N VAL A 222 -5.93 -1.92 12.59
CA VAL A 222 -6.17 -3.28 13.08
C VAL A 222 -7.15 -3.27 14.24
N GLN A 223 -7.94 -4.34 14.34
CA GLN A 223 -8.69 -4.67 15.56
C GLN A 223 -7.82 -5.59 16.42
N ASN A 224 -7.44 -5.11 17.61
CA ASN A 224 -6.55 -5.82 18.51
C ASN A 224 -7.19 -5.92 19.90
N GLY A 225 -7.64 -7.12 20.27
CA GLY A 225 -8.23 -7.37 21.59
C GLY A 225 -9.42 -6.49 21.93
N GLY A 226 -10.25 -6.13 20.93
CA GLY A 226 -11.43 -5.26 21.09
C GLY A 226 -11.15 -3.76 20.99
N ARG A 227 -9.89 -3.36 20.77
CA ARG A 227 -9.49 -1.96 20.54
C ARG A 227 -9.08 -1.77 19.07
N ASP A 228 -9.50 -0.67 18.46
CA ASP A 228 -8.97 -0.25 17.16
C ASP A 228 -7.62 0.42 17.36
N GLU A 229 -6.64 0.03 16.55
CA GLU A 229 -5.28 0.55 16.60
C GLU A 229 -4.82 0.96 15.21
N MET A 230 -4.04 2.04 15.17
CA MET A 230 -3.33 2.48 13.98
C MET A 230 -1.84 2.15 14.15
N LEU A 231 -1.38 1.14 13.42
CA LEU A 231 0.01 0.70 13.45
C LEU A 231 0.83 1.46 12.39
N LEU A 232 2.02 1.92 12.79
CA LEU A 232 2.92 2.67 11.93
C LEU A 232 4.38 2.36 12.28
N GLY A 233 5.17 2.01 11.26
CA GLY A 233 6.63 1.92 11.40
C GLY A 233 7.23 3.33 11.39
N LEU A 234 7.93 3.69 12.45
CA LEU A 234 8.67 4.95 12.58
C LEU A 234 10.15 4.63 12.82
N PRO A 235 11.08 5.56 12.54
CA PRO A 235 12.49 5.36 12.86
C PRO A 235 12.68 4.86 14.29
N GLY A 236 13.33 3.69 14.44
CA GLY A 236 13.56 3.03 15.73
C GLY A 236 12.43 2.11 16.22
N PHE A 237 11.16 2.37 15.90
CA PHE A 237 10.01 1.71 16.55
C PHE A 237 8.86 1.35 15.61
N LEU A 238 8.29 0.15 15.77
CA LEU A 238 6.90 -0.08 15.37
C LEU A 238 5.99 0.48 16.46
N THR A 239 5.13 1.42 16.09
CA THR A 239 4.31 2.20 17.02
C THR A 239 2.83 2.01 16.74
N SER A 240 2.02 1.96 17.79
CA SER A 240 0.56 1.93 17.71
C SER A 240 -0.02 3.21 18.30
N PHE A 241 -1.04 3.73 17.64
CA PHE A 241 -1.78 4.91 18.06
C PHE A 241 -3.27 4.62 18.18
N ASP A 242 -3.96 5.32 19.08
CA ASP A 242 -5.43 5.37 19.07
C ASP A 242 -5.86 6.20 17.85
N PRO A 243 -6.53 5.59 16.85
CA PRO A 243 -6.89 6.30 15.63
C PRO A 243 -7.95 7.40 15.85
N ARG A 244 -8.64 7.42 16.99
CA ARG A 244 -9.65 8.43 17.33
C ARG A 244 -9.06 9.65 18.00
N THR A 245 -7.89 9.54 18.62
CA THR A 245 -7.27 10.65 19.38
C THR A 245 -5.84 10.97 18.96
N GLY A 246 -5.19 10.13 18.15
CA GLY A 246 -3.79 10.28 17.75
C GLY A 246 -2.77 9.96 18.85
N LYS A 247 -3.22 9.46 20.02
CA LYS A 247 -2.32 9.20 21.15
C LYS A 247 -1.56 7.90 20.93
N GLU A 248 -0.25 7.92 21.16
CA GLU A 248 0.55 6.70 21.21
C GLU A 248 0.00 5.76 22.30
N LEU A 249 -0.24 4.51 21.93
CA LEU A 249 -0.70 3.45 22.82
C LEU A 249 0.49 2.63 23.31
N TRP A 250 1.29 2.14 22.37
CA TRP A 250 2.49 1.36 22.65
C TRP A 250 3.49 1.45 21.51
N ARG A 251 4.73 1.09 21.80
CA ARG A 251 5.80 0.95 20.80
C ARG A 251 6.72 -0.21 21.11
N VAL A 252 7.31 -0.78 20.06
CA VAL A 252 8.30 -1.85 20.12
C VAL A 252 9.51 -1.50 19.27
N GLY A 253 10.66 -1.39 19.92
CA GLY A 253 11.91 -0.94 19.32
C GLY A 253 12.67 -2.03 18.58
N GLY A 254 13.55 -1.61 17.68
CA GLY A 254 14.40 -2.50 16.87
C GLY A 254 14.32 -2.23 15.38
N LEU A 255 13.58 -1.20 14.96
CA LEU A 255 13.64 -0.69 13.59
C LEU A 255 14.88 0.18 13.38
N GLY A 256 15.27 0.34 12.13
CA GLY A 256 16.32 1.26 11.72
C GLY A 256 15.78 2.67 11.45
N ASP A 257 16.65 3.48 10.85
CA ASP A 257 16.37 4.88 10.52
C ASP A 257 15.36 5.06 9.39
N LEU A 258 15.22 4.06 8.52
CA LEU A 258 14.53 4.17 7.23
C LEU A 258 13.43 3.13 7.08
N CYS A 259 12.20 3.63 7.13
CA CYS A 259 10.97 2.85 7.16
C CYS A 259 10.19 3.02 5.85
N TYR A 260 10.32 2.06 4.92
CA TYR A 260 9.64 2.10 3.62
C TYR A 260 8.49 1.12 3.49
N THR A 261 8.65 -0.09 4.05
CA THR A 261 7.59 -1.10 4.02
C THR A 261 6.42 -0.66 4.89
N ASN A 262 5.36 -1.44 4.87
CA ASN A 262 4.21 -1.23 5.74
C ASN A 262 4.11 -2.37 6.75
N VAL A 263 3.38 -2.09 7.83
CA VAL A 263 3.10 -3.09 8.84
C VAL A 263 2.36 -4.25 8.16
N MET A 264 2.81 -5.47 8.42
CA MET A 264 2.10 -6.69 8.04
C MET A 264 1.57 -7.30 9.32
N SER A 265 0.26 -7.51 9.43
CA SER A 265 -0.35 -8.04 10.66
C SER A 265 -1.32 -9.18 10.38
N GLU A 266 -1.23 -10.23 11.19
CA GLU A 266 -2.15 -11.36 11.18
C GLU A 266 -2.03 -12.17 12.48
N GLY A 267 -3.15 -12.71 12.96
CA GLY A 267 -3.16 -13.68 14.07
C GLY A 267 -2.53 -13.15 15.36
N GLY A 268 -2.79 -11.88 15.72
CA GLY A 268 -2.24 -11.26 16.93
C GLY A 268 -0.75 -10.94 16.85
N ARG A 269 -0.17 -10.89 15.64
CA ARG A 269 1.24 -10.58 15.39
C ARG A 269 1.36 -9.47 14.37
N ALA A 270 2.44 -8.71 14.45
CA ALA A 270 2.80 -7.67 13.49
C ALA A 270 4.27 -7.76 13.14
N LEU A 271 4.60 -7.54 11.87
CA LEU A 271 5.95 -7.52 11.34
C LEU A 271 6.18 -6.20 10.64
N TYR A 272 7.40 -5.69 10.77
CA TYR A 272 7.85 -4.53 10.02
C TYR A 272 9.30 -4.72 9.60
N LEU A 273 9.62 -4.40 8.35
CA LEU A 273 10.95 -4.61 7.79
C LEU A 273 11.51 -3.32 7.22
N CYS A 274 12.58 -2.77 7.81
CA CYS A 274 13.23 -1.58 7.26
C CYS A 274 13.96 -1.89 5.95
N GLY A 275 14.15 -0.85 5.14
CA GLY A 275 15.05 -0.90 4.01
C GLY A 275 16.43 -0.33 4.32
N TYR A 276 17.20 -0.11 3.26
CA TYR A 276 18.55 0.39 3.20
C TYR A 276 19.54 -0.37 4.10
N GLY A 277 19.34 -1.69 4.17
CA GLY A 277 20.08 -2.60 5.05
C GLY A 277 19.66 -2.52 6.53
N GLY A 278 18.60 -1.78 6.84
CA GLY A 278 18.03 -1.68 8.18
C GLY A 278 17.38 -3.00 8.66
N PRO A 279 17.18 -3.14 9.97
CA PRO A 279 16.60 -4.33 10.58
C PRO A 279 15.09 -4.46 10.33
N GLY A 280 14.56 -5.68 10.42
CA GLY A 280 13.15 -5.95 10.64
C GLY A 280 12.90 -6.48 12.04
N ILE A 281 11.63 -6.46 12.47
CA ILE A 281 11.20 -7.01 13.75
C ILE A 281 9.90 -7.81 13.60
N GLY A 282 9.71 -8.76 14.50
CA GLY A 282 8.43 -9.40 14.78
C GLY A 282 7.92 -8.98 16.15
N VAL A 283 6.63 -8.70 16.23
CA VAL A 283 5.95 -8.18 17.42
C VAL A 283 4.72 -9.03 17.70
N LYS A 284 4.59 -9.46 18.96
CA LYS A 284 3.32 -9.95 19.49
C LYS A 284 2.45 -8.73 19.78
N LEU A 285 1.24 -8.67 19.25
CA LEU A 285 0.35 -7.54 19.53
C LEU A 285 -0.03 -7.52 21.01
N PRO A 286 0.10 -6.38 21.70
CA PRO A 286 -0.26 -6.27 23.11
C PRO A 286 -1.76 -6.38 23.34
N SER A 287 -2.18 -6.74 24.54
CA SER A 287 -3.59 -6.65 24.94
C SER A 287 -4.02 -5.19 25.10
N ALA A 288 -5.32 -4.90 25.12
CA ALA A 288 -5.83 -3.53 25.22
C ALA A 288 -5.35 -2.75 26.47
N GLY A 289 -4.98 -3.43 27.55
CA GLY A 289 -4.43 -2.81 28.77
C GLY A 289 -2.92 -2.59 28.78
N GLU A 290 -2.20 -3.12 27.79
CA GLU A 290 -0.74 -3.03 27.70
C GLU A 290 -0.34 -1.82 26.85
N THR A 291 0.37 -0.87 27.47
CA THR A 291 0.71 0.43 26.87
C THR A 291 2.17 0.82 27.16
N GLY A 292 2.71 1.76 26.40
CA GLY A 292 4.08 2.28 26.57
C GLY A 292 5.13 1.52 25.76
N ASP A 293 6.38 1.60 26.20
CA ASP A 293 7.48 0.87 25.55
C ASP A 293 7.47 -0.60 25.95
N LEU A 294 7.10 -1.47 25.01
CA LEU A 294 6.92 -2.90 25.22
C LEU A 294 8.04 -3.72 24.57
N THR A 295 9.17 -3.09 24.27
CA THR A 295 10.27 -3.73 23.55
C THR A 295 10.76 -5.02 24.20
N SER A 296 10.88 -5.04 25.53
CA SER A 296 11.39 -6.21 26.26
C SER A 296 10.39 -7.36 26.38
N SER A 297 9.09 -7.07 26.32
CA SER A 297 8.02 -8.04 26.58
C SER A 297 7.30 -8.55 25.33
N HIS A 298 7.27 -7.75 24.25
CA HIS A 298 6.46 -8.04 23.06
C HIS A 298 7.27 -8.22 21.77
N ARG A 299 8.57 -7.92 21.78
CA ARG A 299 9.44 -8.20 20.63
C ARG A 299 9.76 -9.69 20.55
N LEU A 300 9.24 -10.33 19.50
CA LEU A 300 9.50 -11.75 19.21
C LEU A 300 10.94 -11.95 18.72
N TRP A 301 11.38 -11.08 17.82
CA TRP A 301 12.72 -11.10 17.24
C TRP A 301 13.04 -9.74 16.63
N ALA A 302 14.33 -9.51 16.40
CA ALA A 302 14.85 -8.37 15.64
C ALA A 302 16.04 -8.81 14.80
N ASP A 303 16.08 -8.37 13.53
CA ASP A 303 17.29 -8.47 12.72
C ASP A 303 18.42 -7.66 13.39
N PRO A 304 19.70 -8.05 13.19
CA PRO A 304 20.82 -7.23 13.64
C PRO A 304 20.79 -5.83 13.01
N PRO A 305 21.33 -4.81 13.70
CA PRO A 305 21.45 -3.46 13.17
C PRO A 305 22.20 -3.42 11.83
N LYS A 306 21.97 -2.35 11.07
CA LYS A 306 22.67 -2.09 9.81
C LYS A 306 24.20 -2.14 10.02
N GLY A 307 24.90 -2.81 9.11
CA GLY A 307 26.36 -2.98 9.17
C GLY A 307 26.82 -4.17 10.03
N GLN A 308 25.93 -4.78 10.81
CA GLN A 308 26.19 -6.01 11.56
C GLN A 308 25.60 -7.26 10.86
N ASN A 309 24.82 -7.08 9.81
CA ASN A 309 24.32 -8.14 8.92
C ASN A 309 24.08 -7.61 7.49
N GLN A 310 23.92 -8.54 6.54
CA GLN A 310 23.54 -8.26 5.15
C GLN A 310 22.02 -8.30 4.98
N ASN A 311 21.30 -7.44 5.72
CA ASN A 311 19.86 -7.29 5.51
C ASN A 311 19.61 -6.76 4.09
N PRO A 312 18.68 -7.34 3.31
CA PRO A 312 18.42 -6.89 1.95
C PRO A 312 17.76 -5.50 1.94
N GLN A 313 17.83 -4.82 0.80
CA GLN A 313 16.98 -3.65 0.56
C GLN A 313 15.51 -4.10 0.48
N ARG A 314 14.62 -3.41 1.18
CA ARG A 314 13.19 -3.73 1.32
C ARG A 314 12.40 -2.43 1.18
N ILE A 315 11.55 -2.36 0.17
CA ILE A 315 10.69 -1.20 -0.11
C ILE A 315 9.24 -1.68 -0.15
N GLY A 316 8.94 -2.65 -1.02
CA GLY A 316 7.65 -3.33 -1.05
C GLY A 316 7.35 -4.11 0.22
N SER A 317 6.06 -4.22 0.54
CA SER A 317 5.56 -4.99 1.69
C SER A 317 5.17 -6.41 1.28
N GLY A 318 5.31 -7.36 2.20
CA GLY A 318 5.00 -8.77 1.98
C GLY A 318 3.57 -9.14 2.36
N GLN A 319 3.34 -10.44 2.48
CA GLN A 319 2.09 -11.03 2.96
C GLN A 319 2.37 -12.07 4.04
N ILE A 320 1.68 -11.94 5.17
CA ILE A 320 1.59 -13.01 6.15
C ILE A 320 0.47 -13.97 5.71
N LEU A 321 0.72 -15.26 5.86
CA LEU A 321 -0.28 -16.32 5.74
C LEU A 321 0.00 -17.37 6.82
N GLY A 322 -0.85 -17.40 7.85
CA GLY A 322 -0.63 -18.25 9.01
C GLY A 322 0.68 -17.91 9.73
N ASP A 323 1.64 -18.84 9.72
CA ASP A 323 2.93 -18.70 10.40
C ASP A 323 4.08 -18.27 9.47
N HIS A 324 3.78 -17.95 8.21
CA HIS A 324 4.78 -17.64 7.19
C HIS A 324 4.61 -16.24 6.64
N LEU A 325 5.73 -15.56 6.42
CA LEU A 325 5.83 -14.31 5.69
C LEU A 325 6.41 -14.58 4.32
N TYR A 326 5.74 -14.09 3.27
CA TYR A 326 6.21 -14.08 1.90
C TYR A 326 6.55 -12.65 1.47
N LEU A 327 7.73 -12.43 0.91
CA LEU A 327 8.17 -11.10 0.49
C LEU A 327 9.05 -11.20 -0.76
N LEU A 328 8.76 -10.38 -1.77
CA LEU A 328 9.73 -10.02 -2.79
C LEU A 328 10.48 -8.78 -2.32
N ASN A 329 11.77 -8.93 -2.03
CA ASN A 329 12.58 -7.79 -1.62
C ASN A 329 13.05 -6.97 -2.83
N GLU A 330 13.61 -5.80 -2.57
CA GLU A 330 13.90 -4.84 -3.64
C GLU A 330 14.94 -5.33 -4.63
N PRO A 331 15.97 -6.11 -4.29
CA PRO A 331 16.86 -6.71 -5.29
C PRO A 331 16.23 -7.84 -6.13
N GLY A 332 14.94 -8.15 -5.98
CA GLY A 332 14.27 -9.20 -6.74
C GLY A 332 14.47 -10.62 -6.19
N VAL A 333 14.75 -10.77 -4.89
CA VAL A 333 14.76 -12.08 -4.20
C VAL A 333 13.42 -12.27 -3.51
N MET A 334 12.72 -13.34 -3.89
CA MET A 334 11.60 -13.85 -3.13
C MET A 334 12.10 -14.60 -1.91
N GLN A 335 11.50 -14.36 -0.77
CA GLN A 335 11.80 -15.07 0.47
C GLN A 335 10.53 -15.54 1.17
N CYS A 336 10.66 -16.67 1.86
CA CYS A 336 9.72 -17.09 2.88
C CYS A 336 10.43 -17.16 4.23
N SER A 337 9.79 -16.66 5.28
CA SER A 337 10.31 -16.66 6.65
C SER A 337 9.23 -17.06 7.65
N GLU A 338 9.64 -17.62 8.77
CA GLU A 338 8.77 -17.83 9.94
C GLU A 338 8.40 -16.48 10.58
N VAL A 339 7.10 -16.24 10.79
CA VAL A 339 6.58 -15.05 11.45
C VAL A 339 7.06 -14.93 12.90
N ALA A 340 7.09 -16.06 13.61
CA ALA A 340 7.39 -16.11 15.04
C ALA A 340 8.86 -15.86 15.39
N THR A 341 9.78 -16.14 14.46
CA THR A 341 11.23 -16.14 14.74
C THR A 341 12.04 -15.28 13.77
N GLY A 342 11.46 -14.89 12.63
CA GLY A 342 12.17 -14.19 11.55
C GLY A 342 13.09 -15.11 10.73
N LYS A 343 13.19 -16.39 11.09
CA LYS A 343 14.04 -17.36 10.41
C LYS A 343 13.61 -17.51 8.96
N ILE A 344 14.54 -17.32 8.05
CA ILE A 344 14.34 -17.53 6.62
C ILE A 344 14.29 -19.04 6.35
N LEU A 345 13.22 -19.48 5.70
CA LEU A 345 13.04 -20.87 5.27
C LEU A 345 13.68 -21.10 3.90
N TRP A 346 13.45 -20.19 2.96
CA TRP A 346 14.05 -20.23 1.63
C TRP A 346 14.15 -18.83 1.01
N ARG A 347 15.05 -18.70 0.03
CA ARG A 347 15.29 -17.50 -0.79
C ARG A 347 15.58 -17.90 -2.23
N GLU A 348 14.89 -17.28 -3.17
CA GLU A 348 15.05 -17.55 -4.60
C GLU A 348 14.99 -16.26 -5.42
N ARG A 349 15.87 -16.12 -6.41
CA ARG A 349 15.89 -14.97 -7.33
C ARG A 349 14.70 -15.07 -8.29
N LEU A 350 13.83 -14.07 -8.33
CA LEU A 350 12.70 -14.03 -9.28
C LEU A 350 12.97 -13.14 -10.49
N GLY A 351 13.62 -11.99 -10.31
CA GLY A 351 13.66 -10.98 -11.36
C GLY A 351 14.49 -9.76 -11.07
N ALA A 352 14.08 -8.66 -11.71
CA ALA A 352 14.65 -7.36 -11.48
C ALA A 352 14.21 -6.79 -10.13
N ASN A 353 14.54 -5.53 -9.90
CA ASN A 353 14.23 -4.88 -8.64
C ASN A 353 12.72 -4.81 -8.39
N SER A 354 12.27 -4.64 -7.14
CA SER A 354 10.84 -4.51 -6.83
C SER A 354 10.56 -3.52 -5.71
N TRP A 355 9.68 -2.56 -6.00
CA TRP A 355 9.13 -1.62 -5.02
C TRP A 355 7.68 -1.94 -4.67
N SER A 356 7.06 -2.81 -5.48
CA SER A 356 5.66 -3.18 -5.40
C SER A 356 5.38 -3.94 -4.11
N SER A 357 4.24 -3.66 -3.49
CA SER A 357 3.79 -4.44 -2.34
C SER A 357 2.92 -5.61 -2.81
N MET A 358 3.17 -6.77 -2.22
CA MET A 358 2.54 -8.03 -2.61
C MET A 358 1.08 -8.06 -2.17
N ASN A 359 0.21 -8.60 -3.02
CA ASN A 359 -1.21 -8.82 -2.72
C ASN A 359 -1.50 -10.32 -2.66
N LEU A 360 -2.29 -10.76 -1.68
CA LEU A 360 -2.80 -12.14 -1.57
C LEU A 360 -4.26 -12.16 -2.01
N ILE A 361 -4.51 -12.64 -3.22
CA ILE A 361 -5.85 -12.64 -3.82
C ILE A 361 -6.30 -14.09 -3.93
N GLY A 362 -7.30 -14.43 -3.12
CA GLY A 362 -7.67 -15.82 -2.90
C GLY A 362 -6.47 -16.61 -2.36
N LYS A 363 -5.93 -17.52 -3.17
CA LYS A 363 -4.80 -18.38 -2.80
C LYS A 363 -3.51 -18.05 -3.54
N THR A 364 -3.46 -16.90 -4.22
CA THR A 364 -2.33 -16.53 -5.08
C THR A 364 -1.73 -15.21 -4.63
N LEU A 365 -0.41 -15.18 -4.51
CA LEU A 365 0.35 -13.96 -4.30
C LEU A 365 0.67 -13.32 -5.64
N TYR A 366 0.36 -12.03 -5.77
CA TYR A 366 0.67 -11.20 -6.94
C TYR A 366 1.66 -10.12 -6.54
N VAL A 367 2.73 -9.94 -7.31
CA VAL A 367 3.71 -8.87 -7.08
C VAL A 367 4.43 -8.48 -8.37
N ASN A 368 4.72 -7.19 -8.55
CA ASN A 368 5.44 -6.69 -9.71
C ASN A 368 6.94 -6.54 -9.43
N ASP A 369 7.79 -6.78 -10.43
CA ASP A 369 9.10 -6.15 -10.49
C ASP A 369 9.02 -4.77 -11.17
N THR A 370 10.13 -4.03 -11.16
CA THR A 370 10.21 -2.66 -11.68
C THR A 370 10.09 -2.55 -13.19
N ARG A 371 10.11 -3.67 -13.93
CA ARG A 371 9.93 -3.71 -15.40
C ARG A 371 8.49 -4.02 -15.79
N GLY A 372 7.57 -4.03 -14.83
CA GLY A 372 6.17 -4.40 -15.08
C GLY A 372 5.94 -5.90 -15.25
N THR A 373 6.92 -6.74 -14.90
CA THR A 373 6.69 -8.19 -14.81
C THR A 373 5.91 -8.50 -13.54
N THR A 374 4.75 -9.11 -13.68
CA THR A 374 3.94 -9.61 -12.57
C THR A 374 4.24 -11.09 -12.33
N TYR A 375 4.58 -11.43 -11.09
CA TYR A 375 4.80 -12.80 -10.64
C TYR A 375 3.60 -13.29 -9.86
N LEU A 376 3.14 -14.50 -10.19
CA LEU A 376 2.08 -15.20 -9.48
C LEU A 376 2.67 -16.40 -8.76
N ILE A 377 2.45 -16.45 -7.46
CA ILE A 377 3.10 -17.43 -6.59
C ILE A 377 2.03 -18.13 -5.76
N ALA A 378 2.05 -19.46 -5.75
CA ALA A 378 1.31 -20.24 -4.77
C ALA A 378 2.12 -20.24 -3.45
N PRO A 379 1.54 -19.80 -2.32
CA PRO A 379 2.24 -19.81 -1.04
C PRO A 379 2.64 -21.24 -0.64
N ASP A 380 3.94 -21.47 -0.44
CA ASP A 380 4.47 -22.75 0.05
C ASP A 380 5.71 -22.49 0.93
N PRO A 381 5.73 -22.94 2.20
CA PRO A 381 6.87 -22.71 3.08
C PRO A 381 8.09 -23.59 2.78
N SER A 382 7.95 -24.61 1.92
CA SER A 382 9.03 -25.54 1.58
C SER A 382 9.91 -25.06 0.41
N SER A 383 9.35 -24.30 -0.53
CA SER A 383 10.03 -23.83 -1.75
C SER A 383 9.21 -22.77 -2.47
N LEU A 384 9.82 -22.03 -3.40
CA LEU A 384 9.08 -21.16 -4.32
C LEU A 384 8.20 -21.98 -5.27
N LYS A 385 6.90 -21.64 -5.34
CA LYS A 385 5.97 -22.17 -6.34
C LYS A 385 5.51 -21.06 -7.27
N LEU A 386 6.32 -20.74 -8.28
CA LEU A 386 5.93 -19.80 -9.33
C LEU A 386 4.88 -20.47 -10.23
N ILE A 387 3.68 -19.89 -10.31
CA ILE A 387 2.57 -20.42 -11.11
C ILE A 387 2.26 -19.55 -12.33
N GLY A 388 2.78 -18.32 -12.39
CA GLY A 388 2.62 -17.44 -13.54
C GLY A 388 3.65 -16.32 -13.56
N LYS A 389 3.99 -15.86 -14.75
CA LYS A 389 4.85 -14.71 -15.00
C LYS A 389 4.32 -13.97 -16.21
N ASN A 390 3.86 -12.75 -16.01
CA ASN A 390 3.14 -11.98 -17.02
C ASN A 390 3.79 -10.61 -17.20
N ASP A 391 3.96 -10.19 -18.45
CA ASP A 391 4.56 -8.90 -18.81
C ASP A 391 3.53 -8.05 -19.56
N VAL A 392 3.45 -6.75 -19.27
CA VAL A 392 2.54 -5.83 -19.99
C VAL A 392 3.22 -5.05 -21.10
N ASP A 393 4.49 -4.69 -20.96
CA ASP A 393 5.32 -4.05 -21.99
C ASP A 393 6.77 -4.00 -21.50
N ALA A 394 7.73 -4.47 -22.31
CA ALA A 394 9.14 -4.52 -21.95
C ALA A 394 9.82 -3.14 -21.82
N ASN A 395 9.20 -2.08 -22.36
CA ASN A 395 9.72 -0.71 -22.27
C ASN A 395 9.09 0.10 -21.13
N GLN A 396 8.22 -0.53 -20.34
CA GLN A 396 7.55 0.11 -19.23
C GLN A 396 8.24 -0.22 -17.91
N HIS A 397 8.12 0.71 -16.96
CA HIS A 397 8.55 0.53 -15.60
C HIS A 397 7.40 0.78 -14.65
N THR A 398 7.45 0.21 -13.46
CA THR A 398 6.45 0.44 -12.42
C THR A 398 7.06 0.32 -11.04
N ASN A 399 6.63 1.20 -10.13
CA ASN A 399 6.81 0.98 -8.69
C ASN A 399 5.47 0.70 -7.99
N ALA A 400 4.37 0.70 -8.75
CA ALA A 400 3.03 0.57 -8.23
C ALA A 400 2.71 -0.87 -7.81
N SER A 401 1.79 -0.98 -6.86
CA SER A 401 1.14 -2.24 -6.51
C SER A 401 -0.10 -2.42 -7.38
N LEU A 402 -0.50 -3.68 -7.58
CA LEU A 402 -1.70 -4.02 -8.32
C LEU A 402 -2.95 -3.66 -7.52
N ALA A 403 -4.04 -3.35 -8.23
CA ALA A 403 -5.39 -3.26 -7.65
C ALA A 403 -6.32 -4.27 -8.31
N PHE A 404 -7.34 -4.70 -7.56
CA PHE A 404 -8.20 -5.81 -7.94
C PHE A 404 -9.66 -5.43 -7.69
N ALA A 405 -10.46 -5.27 -8.73
CA ALA A 405 -11.87 -4.90 -8.60
C ALA A 405 -12.68 -5.36 -9.81
N GLY A 406 -13.90 -5.86 -9.56
CA GLY A 406 -14.83 -6.27 -10.62
C GLY A 406 -14.25 -7.32 -11.56
N GLY A 407 -13.45 -8.26 -11.03
CA GLY A 407 -12.77 -9.30 -11.81
C GLY A 407 -11.55 -8.83 -12.62
N ARG A 408 -11.21 -7.54 -12.56
CA ARG A 408 -10.11 -6.95 -13.31
C ARG A 408 -8.91 -6.66 -12.42
N ILE A 409 -7.73 -6.80 -13.01
CA ILE A 409 -6.48 -6.32 -12.41
C ILE A 409 -6.14 -4.98 -13.04
N TYR A 410 -5.89 -3.97 -12.21
CA TYR A 410 -5.39 -2.67 -12.64
C TYR A 410 -3.91 -2.56 -12.33
N LEU A 411 -3.13 -2.27 -13.37
CA LEU A 411 -1.69 -2.09 -13.29
C LEU A 411 -1.30 -0.72 -13.85
N ARG A 412 -0.65 0.08 -13.02
CA ARG A 412 0.00 1.32 -13.45
C ARG A 412 1.45 1.06 -13.86
N THR A 413 1.88 1.69 -14.93
CA THR A 413 3.29 1.89 -15.29
C THR A 413 3.60 3.39 -15.39
N ASP A 414 4.84 3.72 -15.74
CA ASP A 414 5.26 5.10 -15.96
C ASP A 414 4.40 5.81 -17.01
N ALA A 415 4.11 5.17 -18.14
CA ALA A 415 3.37 5.81 -19.24
C ALA A 415 1.89 5.44 -19.32
N TYR A 416 1.44 4.38 -18.64
CA TYR A 416 0.09 3.85 -18.88
C TYR A 416 -0.60 3.34 -17.62
N LEU A 417 -1.93 3.29 -17.69
CA LEU A 417 -2.76 2.46 -16.83
C LEU A 417 -3.39 1.35 -17.67
N TYR A 418 -3.33 0.12 -17.18
CA TYR A 418 -3.87 -1.08 -17.82
C TYR A 418 -5.05 -1.64 -17.00
N ALA A 419 -6.03 -2.21 -17.69
CA ALA A 419 -6.96 -3.18 -17.12
C ALA A 419 -6.77 -4.54 -17.79
N ILE A 420 -6.70 -5.58 -16.96
CA ILE A 420 -6.48 -6.97 -17.37
C ILE A 420 -7.70 -7.80 -16.94
N GLU A 421 -8.25 -8.60 -17.85
CA GLU A 421 -9.48 -9.42 -17.65
C GLU A 421 -9.39 -10.81 -18.29
#